data_AF-T0N952-F1
#
_entry.id   AF-T0N952-F1
#
_cell.length_a   1.000
_cell.length_b   1.000
_cell.length_c   1.000
_cell.angle_alpha   90.00
_cell.angle_beta   90.00
_cell.angle_gamma   90.00
#
_symmetry.space_group_name_H-M   'P 1'
#
loop_
_entity.id
_entity.type
_entity.pdbx_description
1 polymer ?
#
loop_
_entity_poly.entity_id
_entity_poly.type
_entity_poly.pdbx_seq_one_letter_code
_entity_poly.pdbx_strand_id
1 'polypeptide(L)'
;MNNIKKLFEISSRAYELLNNSLAIDKYDRIMEIISELKDYTVFHFSQEEEYLIKNNYKKLLSHKIEHDAFIRKFAEIDLNKVEYQQDAYILDILEFLSKWIIDHILIRDKHYSETIKKEA
;
A
#
# COMPACT_ATOMS: atom_id res chain seq x y z
N MET A 1 12.74 3.15 -5.75
CA MET A 1 12.56 4.61 -5.58
C MET A 1 11.23 5.10 -6.18
N ASN A 2 10.79 4.59 -7.34
CA ASN A 2 9.47 4.92 -7.88
C ASN A 2 8.29 4.46 -6.99
N ASN A 3 8.48 3.37 -6.23
CA ASN A 3 7.34 2.76 -5.52
C ASN A 3 6.81 3.58 -4.35
N ILE A 4 7.75 4.12 -3.58
CA ILE A 4 7.47 5.03 -2.46
C ILE A 4 6.77 6.29 -2.96
N LYS A 5 7.18 6.83 -4.12
CA LYS A 5 6.61 8.05 -4.68
C LYS A 5 5.12 7.89 -4.98
N LYS A 6 4.72 6.79 -5.62
CA LYS A 6 3.32 6.56 -5.97
C LYS A 6 2.44 6.41 -4.73
N LEU A 7 2.89 5.67 -3.72
CA LEU A 7 2.15 5.55 -2.47
C LEU A 7 2.06 6.88 -1.72
N PHE A 8 3.11 7.72 -1.75
CA PHE A 8 3.01 9.08 -1.21
C PHE A 8 2.01 9.94 -1.97
N GLU A 9 1.97 9.88 -3.30
CA GLU A 9 0.96 10.61 -4.09
C GLU A 9 -0.46 10.19 -3.71
N ILE A 10 -0.70 8.90 -3.52
CA ILE A 10 -2.01 8.38 -3.10
C ILE A 10 -2.33 8.83 -1.66
N SER A 11 -1.38 8.71 -0.73
CA SER A 11 -1.53 9.18 0.66
C SER A 11 -1.78 10.68 0.73
N SER A 12 -1.11 11.50 -0.09
CA SER A 12 -1.35 12.93 -0.14
C SER A 12 -2.77 13.26 -0.56
N ARG A 13 -3.31 12.59 -1.59
CA ARG A 13 -4.72 12.78 -1.99
C ARG A 13 -5.71 12.34 -0.91
N ALA A 14 -5.42 11.24 -0.21
CA ALA A 14 -6.22 10.83 0.94
C ALA A 14 -6.20 11.88 2.06
N TYR A 15 -5.02 12.44 2.37
CA TYR A 15 -4.87 13.50 3.35
C TYR A 15 -5.58 14.80 2.94
N GLU A 16 -5.49 15.19 1.67
CA GLU A 16 -6.22 16.34 1.13
C GLU A 16 -7.74 16.12 1.21
N LEU A 17 -8.22 14.92 0.88
CA LEU A 17 -9.62 14.55 0.99
C LEU A 17 -10.13 14.61 2.44
N LEU A 18 -9.32 14.13 3.40
CA LEU A 18 -9.62 14.22 4.83
C LEU A 18 -9.81 15.69 5.26
N ASN A 19 -8.89 16.56 4.86
CA ASN A 19 -8.88 17.97 5.27
C ASN A 19 -9.79 18.88 4.42
N ASN A 20 -10.49 18.34 3.42
CA ASN A 20 -11.40 19.11 2.59
C ASN A 20 -12.75 19.28 3.29
N SER A 21 -12.92 20.39 4.02
CA SER A 21 -14.16 20.75 4.71
C SER A 21 -15.34 21.06 3.78
N LEU A 22 -15.10 21.25 2.47
CA LEU A 22 -16.15 21.48 1.48
C LEU A 22 -16.67 20.18 0.86
N ALA A 23 -15.98 19.05 1.06
CA ALA A 23 -16.41 17.76 0.58
C ALA A 23 -17.42 17.15 1.57
N ILE A 24 -18.71 17.34 1.28
CA ILE A 24 -19.83 16.84 2.08
C ILE A 24 -19.93 15.31 1.99
N ASP A 25 -19.67 14.77 0.80
CA ASP A 25 -19.59 13.34 0.54
C ASP A 25 -18.24 13.02 -0.14
N LYS A 26 -17.54 12.04 0.43
CA LYS A 26 -16.20 11.59 0.05
C LYS A 26 -16.22 10.14 -0.46
N TYR A 27 -17.38 9.47 -0.51
CA TYR A 27 -17.49 8.05 -0.84
C TYR A 27 -16.77 7.68 -2.14
N ASP A 28 -17.15 8.32 -3.26
CA ASP A 28 -16.58 8.00 -4.57
C ASP A 28 -15.06 8.18 -4.60
N ARG A 29 -14.57 9.26 -3.96
CA ARG A 29 -13.13 9.55 -3.89
C ARG A 29 -12.38 8.55 -3.01
N ILE A 30 -12.99 8.09 -1.92
CA ILE A 30 -12.44 7.01 -1.11
C ILE A 30 -12.33 5.73 -1.95
N MET A 31 -13.39 5.37 -2.69
CA MET A 31 -13.39 4.19 -3.54
C MET A 31 -12.35 4.27 -4.66
N GLU A 32 -12.18 5.44 -5.28
CA GLU A 32 -11.11 5.70 -6.26
C GLU A 32 -9.71 5.48 -5.64
N ILE A 33 -9.46 6.04 -4.45
CA ILE A 33 -8.19 5.86 -3.72
C ILE A 33 -7.93 4.37 -3.46
N ILE A 34 -8.93 3.63 -2.99
CA ILE A 34 -8.76 2.19 -2.69
C ILE A 34 -8.50 1.39 -3.97
N SER A 35 -9.26 1.66 -5.04
CA SER A 35 -9.05 0.99 -6.32
C SER A 35 -7.63 1.21 -6.83
N GLU A 36 -7.16 2.45 -6.78
CA GLU A 36 -5.81 2.78 -7.24
C GLU A 36 -4.72 2.17 -6.36
N LEU A 37 -4.90 2.11 -5.03
CA LEU A 37 -3.97 1.40 -4.14
C LEU A 37 -3.86 -0.07 -4.51
N LYS A 38 -5.00 -0.73 -4.74
CA LYS A 38 -5.05 -2.15 -5.10
C LYS A 38 -4.35 -2.40 -6.43
N ASP A 39 -4.71 -1.67 -7.47
CA ASP A 39 -4.15 -1.88 -8.81
C ASP A 39 -2.64 -1.62 -8.83
N TYR A 40 -2.21 -0.53 -8.19
CA TYR A 40 -0.80 -0.19 -8.09
C TYR A 40 0.01 -1.26 -7.34
N THR A 41 -0.49 -1.71 -6.18
CA THR A 41 0.25 -2.67 -5.36
C THR A 41 0.27 -4.07 -5.94
N VAL A 42 -0.80 -4.54 -6.60
CA VAL A 42 -0.77 -5.81 -7.35
C VAL A 42 0.32 -5.79 -8.43
N PHE A 43 0.39 -4.69 -9.20
CA PHE A 43 1.42 -4.54 -10.22
C PHE A 43 2.84 -4.45 -9.61
N HIS A 44 3.01 -3.70 -8.52
CA HIS A 44 4.30 -3.57 -7.85
C HIS A 44 4.77 -4.91 -7.27
N PHE A 45 3.94 -5.59 -6.49
CA PHE A 45 4.28 -6.84 -5.82
C PHE A 45 4.61 -7.94 -6.82
N SER A 46 3.90 -8.01 -7.95
CA SER A 46 4.20 -9.02 -8.98
C SER A 46 5.60 -8.87 -9.60
N GLN A 47 6.02 -7.65 -9.92
CA GLN A 47 7.38 -7.38 -10.43
C GLN A 47 8.47 -7.67 -9.38
N GLU A 48 8.19 -7.32 -8.13
CA GLU A 48 9.09 -7.55 -7.02
C GLU A 48 9.26 -9.04 -6.73
N GLU A 49 8.16 -9.79 -6.62
CA GLU A 49 8.20 -11.23 -6.44
C GLU A 49 8.93 -11.92 -7.59
N GLU A 50 8.72 -11.51 -8.84
CA GLU A 50 9.46 -12.02 -9.99
C GLU A 50 10.97 -11.75 -9.85
N TYR A 51 11.35 -10.55 -9.40
CA TYR A 51 12.74 -10.20 -9.12
C TYR A 51 13.34 -11.06 -8.00
N LEU A 52 12.61 -11.28 -6.90
CA LEU A 52 13.04 -12.11 -5.78
C LEU A 52 13.21 -13.58 -6.19
N ILE A 53 12.31 -14.12 -7.01
CA ILE A 53 12.39 -15.47 -7.57
C ILE A 53 13.64 -15.61 -8.43
N LYS A 54 13.88 -14.68 -9.36
CA LYS A 54 15.06 -14.70 -10.25
C LYS A 54 16.38 -14.70 -9.50
N ASN A 55 16.42 -14.11 -8.31
CA ASN A 55 17.61 -14.03 -7.47
C ASN A 55 17.64 -15.07 -6.34
N ASN A 56 16.74 -16.07 -6.34
CA ASN A 56 16.68 -17.13 -5.33
C ASN A 56 16.62 -16.60 -3.88
N TYR A 57 15.91 -15.50 -3.64
CA TYR A 57 15.86 -14.89 -2.32
C TYR A 57 15.18 -15.81 -1.29
N LYS A 58 15.94 -16.23 -0.27
CA LYS A 58 15.53 -17.25 0.71
C LYS A 58 14.27 -16.91 1.52
N LYS A 59 13.94 -15.63 1.65
CA LYS A 59 12.78 -15.14 2.43
C LYS A 59 11.58 -14.75 1.55
N LEU A 60 11.53 -15.22 0.29
CA LEU A 60 10.42 -14.95 -0.63
C LEU A 60 9.05 -15.25 -0.01
N LEU A 61 8.87 -16.42 0.60
CA LEU A 61 7.56 -16.82 1.12
C LEU A 61 7.04 -15.87 2.20
N SER A 62 7.89 -15.49 3.17
CA SER A 62 7.51 -14.52 4.21
C SER A 62 7.19 -13.15 3.65
N HIS A 63 7.91 -12.72 2.62
CA HIS A 63 7.69 -11.42 2.00
C HIS A 63 6.38 -11.39 1.19
N LYS A 64 6.08 -12.46 0.44
CA LYS A 64 4.79 -12.65 -0.24
C LYS A 64 3.60 -12.67 0.74
N ILE A 65 3.77 -13.24 1.94
CA ILE A 65 2.70 -13.20 2.97
C ILE A 65 2.37 -11.77 3.39
N GLU A 66 3.39 -10.89 3.49
CA GLU A 66 3.19 -9.46 3.76
C GLU A 66 2.41 -8.79 2.61
N HIS A 67 2.77 -9.06 1.35
CA HIS A 67 2.03 -8.58 0.18
C HIS A 67 0.57 -9.04 0.16
N ASP A 68 0.33 -10.33 0.37
CA ASP A 68 -1.02 -10.89 0.37
C ASP A 68 -1.88 -10.27 1.49
N ALA A 69 -1.27 -9.96 2.64
CA ALA A 69 -1.96 -9.27 3.73
C ALA A 69 -2.34 -7.84 3.36
N PHE A 70 -1.47 -7.12 2.64
CA PHE A 70 -1.79 -5.79 2.11
C PHE A 70 -2.98 -5.85 1.15
N ILE A 71 -2.97 -6.78 0.20
CA ILE A 71 -4.07 -6.94 -0.77
C ILE A 71 -5.38 -7.30 -0.07
N ARG A 72 -5.35 -8.21 0.90
CA ARG A 72 -6.54 -8.59 1.68
C ARG A 72 -7.17 -7.41 2.41
N LYS A 73 -6.36 -6.51 2.99
CA LYS A 73 -6.86 -5.31 3.69
C LYS A 73 -7.80 -4.47 2.83
N PHE A 74 -7.54 -4.39 1.52
CA PHE A 74 -8.36 -3.64 0.57
C PHE A 74 -9.33 -4.51 -0.27
N ALA A 75 -9.26 -5.84 -0.15
CA ALA A 75 -10.30 -6.72 -0.65
C ALA A 75 -11.48 -6.80 0.34
N GLU A 76 -11.19 -6.65 1.64
CA GLU A 76 -12.14 -6.72 2.75
C GLU A 76 -12.55 -5.32 3.24
N ILE A 77 -12.91 -4.43 2.30
CA ILE A 77 -13.38 -3.08 2.61
C ILE A 77 -14.70 -3.16 3.36
N ASP A 78 -14.77 -2.48 4.50
CA ASP A 78 -16.02 -2.27 5.23
C ASP A 78 -16.79 -1.10 4.58
N LEU A 79 -17.69 -1.42 3.64
CA LEU A 79 -18.49 -0.43 2.93
C LEU A 79 -19.38 0.40 3.87
N ASN A 80 -19.77 -0.12 5.04
CA ASN A 80 -20.52 0.68 6.01
C ASN A 80 -19.64 1.78 6.62
N LYS A 81 -18.35 1.48 6.87
CA LYS A 81 -17.42 2.53 7.32
C LYS A 81 -17.14 3.55 6.22
N VAL A 82 -17.02 3.11 4.98
CA VAL A 82 -16.84 4.02 3.84
C VAL A 82 -18.06 4.92 3.66
N GLU A 83 -19.28 4.42 3.86
CA GLU A 83 -20.50 5.21 3.73
C GLU A 83 -20.69 6.18 4.91
N TYR A 84 -20.63 5.68 6.14
CA TYR A 84 -21.11 6.41 7.32
C TYR A 84 -20.00 6.97 8.22
N GLN A 85 -18.73 6.59 8.00
CA GLN A 85 -17.58 6.98 8.83
C GLN A 85 -16.39 7.43 7.96
N GLN A 86 -16.68 8.19 6.90
CA GLN A 86 -15.74 8.57 5.84
C GLN A 86 -14.39 9.10 6.35
N ASP A 87 -14.40 10.11 7.22
CA ASP A 87 -13.16 10.72 7.73
C ASP A 87 -12.33 9.74 8.57
N ALA A 88 -12.99 8.95 9.41
CA ALA A 88 -12.32 7.91 10.20
C ALA A 88 -11.73 6.82 9.29
N TYR A 89 -12.44 6.44 8.23
CA TYR A 89 -11.95 5.47 7.25
C TYR A 89 -10.76 5.99 6.44
N ILE A 90 -10.78 7.27 6.04
CA ILE A 90 -9.63 7.91 5.38
C ILE A 90 -8.42 7.92 6.33
N LEU A 91 -8.61 8.22 7.62
CA LEU A 91 -7.55 8.17 8.61
C LEU A 91 -6.98 6.76 8.76
N ASP A 92 -7.84 5.73 8.83
CA ASP A 92 -7.43 4.32 8.86
C ASP A 92 -6.55 3.96 7.65
N ILE A 93 -6.89 4.45 6.45
CA ILE A 93 -6.06 4.27 5.24
C ILE A 93 -4.70 4.92 5.42
N LEU A 94 -4.65 6.18 5.86
CA LEU A 94 -3.41 6.95 6.02
C LEU A 94 -2.47 6.29 7.04
N GLU A 95 -2.99 5.85 8.18
CA GLU A 95 -2.22 5.14 9.20
C GLU A 95 -1.66 3.82 8.66
N PHE A 96 -2.50 3.06 7.94
CA PHE A 96 -2.08 1.81 7.33
C PHE A 96 -0.97 2.01 6.30
N LEU A 97 -1.12 2.99 5.40
CA LEU A 97 -0.11 3.31 4.38
C LEU A 97 1.19 3.81 5.00
N SER A 98 1.11 4.66 6.02
CA SER A 98 2.30 5.14 6.75
C SER A 98 3.08 3.98 7.36
N LYS A 99 2.37 3.06 8.05
CA LYS A 99 2.97 1.85 8.60
C LYS A 99 3.58 0.97 7.52
N TRP A 100 2.87 0.74 6.42
CA TRP A 100 3.35 -0.08 5.31
C TRP A 100 4.63 0.49 4.68
N ILE A 101 4.66 1.79 4.39
CA ILE A 101 5.84 2.45 3.81
C ILE A 101 7.06 2.26 4.72
N ILE A 102 6.89 2.45 6.03
CA ILE A 102 8.00 2.33 6.99
C ILE A 102 8.43 0.86 7.15
N ASP A 103 7.50 -0.02 7.51
CA ASP A 103 7.82 -1.37 7.95
C ASP A 103 8.17 -2.29 6.78
N HIS A 104 7.50 -2.13 5.65
CA HIS A 104 7.73 -2.96 4.48
C HIS A 104 8.76 -2.29 3.55
N ILE A 105 8.46 -1.12 3.01
CA ILE A 105 9.29 -0.58 1.92
C ILE A 105 10.67 -0.10 2.41
N LEU A 106 10.71 0.67 3.50
CA LEU A 106 11.97 1.21 4.00
C LEU A 106 12.84 0.17 4.71
N ILE A 107 12.24 -0.91 5.22
CA ILE A 107 12.93 -1.92 6.01
C ILE A 107 13.05 -3.25 5.24
N ARG A 108 11.94 -3.91 4.90
CA ARG A 108 11.93 -5.22 4.23
C ARG A 108 12.49 -5.13 2.82
N ASP A 109 12.05 -4.14 2.04
CA ASP A 109 12.45 -4.09 0.63
C ASP A 109 13.91 -3.71 0.48
N LYS A 110 14.31 -2.75 1.30
CA LYS A 110 15.71 -2.35 1.44
C LYS A 110 16.58 -3.55 1.86
N HIS A 111 16.13 -4.35 2.83
CA HIS A 111 16.88 -5.50 3.30
C HIS A 111 17.10 -6.56 2.21
N TYR A 112 16.06 -6.97 1.45
CA TYR A 112 16.30 -7.94 0.37
C TYR A 112 17.21 -7.34 -0.70
N SER A 113 17.06 -6.05 -1.01
CA SER A 113 17.86 -5.37 -2.03
C SER A 113 19.34 -5.37 -1.66
N GLU A 114 19.66 -5.15 -0.40
CA GLU A 114 21.02 -5.23 0.13
C GLU A 114 21.56 -6.66 0.20
N THR A 115 20.70 -7.64 0.51
CA THR A 115 21.08 -9.06 0.57
C THR A 115 21.48 -9.57 -0.82
N ILE A 116 20.61 -9.36 -1.81
CA ILE A 116 20.85 -9.80 -3.19
C ILE A 116 22.10 -9.13 -3.78
N LYS A 117 22.31 -7.83 -3.51
CA LYS A 117 23.52 -7.11 -3.98
C LYS A 117 24.83 -7.64 -3.39
N LYS A 118 24.81 -8.26 -2.21
CA LYS A 118 26.00 -8.88 -1.60
C LYS A 118 26.27 -10.28 -2.13
N GLU A 119 25.26 -10.94 -2.68
CA GLU A 119 25.33 -12.30 -3.22
C GLU A 119 25.61 -12.32 -4.74
N ALA A 120 25.53 -11.16 -5.40
CA ALA A 120 25.87 -10.94 -6.81
C ALA A 120 27.35 -10.54 -6.99
#